data_AF-A0A6M4A671-F1
#
_entry.id   AF-A0A6M4A671-F1
#
_cell.length_a   1.000
_cell.length_b   1.000
_cell.length_c   1.000
_cell.angle_alpha   90.00
_cell.angle_beta   90.00
_cell.angle_gamma   90.00
#
_symmetry.space_group_name_H-M   'P 1'
#
loop_
_entity.id
_entity.type
_entity.pdbx_description
1 polymer ?
#
loop_
_entity_poly.entity_id
_entity_poly.type
_entity_poly.pdbx_seq_one_letter_code
_entity_poly.pdbx_strand_id
1 'polypeptide(L)' 'MRLLSELFSTDSGRASIAGIAFMIGMGVFFIRYFFRKMEEETLAEQQKAKK' A
#
# COMPACT_ATOMS: atom_id res chain seq x y z
N MET A 1 15.26 22.21 -19.74
CA MET A 1 15.15 20.87 -19.12
C MET A 1 16.07 20.75 -17.90
N ARG A 2 15.72 21.40 -16.78
CA ARG A 2 16.44 21.28 -15.49
C ARG A 2 15.52 21.32 -14.26
N LEU A 3 14.23 21.65 -14.44
CA LEU A 3 13.25 21.80 -13.36
C LEU A 3 12.85 20.46 -12.72
N LEU A 4 12.70 19.40 -13.52
CA LEU A 4 12.39 18.07 -13.00
C LEU A 4 13.60 17.52 -12.21
N SER A 5 14.82 17.67 -12.74
CA SER A 5 16.03 17.25 -12.04
C SER A 5 16.29 18.05 -10.76
N GLU A 6 15.98 19.35 -10.71
CA GLU A 6 16.07 20.12 -9.46
C GLU A 6 14.95 19.78 -8.48
N LEU A 7 13.73 19.49 -8.93
CA LEU A 7 12.65 19.06 -8.03
C LEU A 7 12.92 17.68 -7.42
N PHE A 8 13.59 16.77 -8.15
CA PHE A 8 13.99 15.46 -7.66
C PHE A 8 15.32 15.46 -6.88
N SER A 9 16.23 16.40 -7.17
CA SER A 9 17.59 16.46 -6.58
C SER A 9 17.75 17.46 -5.44
N THR A 10 16.84 18.44 -5.31
CA THR A 10 16.73 19.31 -4.13
C THR A 10 15.92 18.60 -3.05
N ASP A 11 16.25 18.77 -1.77
CA ASP A 11 15.66 18.12 -0.59
C ASP A 11 14.12 17.88 -0.64
N SER A 12 13.39 18.77 -1.31
CA SER A 12 11.95 18.74 -1.54
C SER A 12 11.45 17.47 -2.25
N GLY A 13 12.20 16.93 -3.23
CA GLY A 13 11.76 15.76 -4.00
C GLY A 13 11.77 14.47 -3.20
N ARG A 14 12.77 14.31 -2.34
CA ARG A 14 12.89 13.15 -1.44
C ARG A 14 11.77 13.13 -0.40
N ALA A 15 11.40 14.30 0.12
CA ALA A 15 10.26 14.42 1.03
C ALA A 15 8.94 14.02 0.34
N SER A 16 8.71 14.43 -0.91
CA SER A 16 7.54 14.00 -1.68
C SER A 16 7.57 12.51 -2.02
N ILE A 17 8.71 11.94 -2.41
CA ILE A 17 8.86 10.50 -2.66
C ILE A 17 8.60 9.70 -1.39
N ALA A 18 9.12 10.14 -0.25
CA ALA A 18 8.88 9.50 1.03
C ALA A 18 7.38 9.52 1.39
N GLY A 19 6.70 10.63 1.15
CA GLY A 19 5.24 10.73 1.34
C GLY A 19 4.45 9.79 0.42
N ILE A 20 4.82 9.69 -0.85
CA ILE A 20 4.18 8.79 -1.81
C ILE A 20 4.44 7.32 -1.43
N ALA A 21 5.68 6.98 -1.08
CA ALA A 21 6.04 5.64 -0.61
C ALA A 21 5.29 5.28 0.68
N PHE A 22 5.11 6.25 1.59
CA PHE A 22 4.33 6.07 2.80
C PHE A 22 2.84 5.86 2.51
N MET A 23 2.25 6.66 1.63
CA MET A 23 0.85 6.50 1.18
C MET A 23 0.60 5.13 0.53
N ILE A 24 1.50 4.69 -0.36
CA ILE A 24 1.39 3.39 -1.00
C ILE A 24 1.60 2.27 0.04
N GLY A 25 2.60 2.39 0.91
CA GLY A 25 2.86 1.41 1.97
C GLY A 25 1.68 1.24 2.92
N MET A 26 1.06 2.34 3.31
CA MET A 26 -0.20 2.36 4.08
C MET A 26 -1.33 1.67 3.31
N GLY A 27 -1.51 1.99 2.03
CA GLY A 27 -2.53 1.34 1.18
C GLY A 27 -2.35 -0.17 1.09
N VAL A 28 -1.11 -0.63 0.83
CA VAL A 28 -0.78 -2.06 0.78
C VAL A 28 -0.96 -2.73 2.15
N PHE A 29 -0.63 -2.06 3.25
CA PHE A 29 -0.87 -2.57 4.60
C PHE A 29 -2.36 -2.78 4.88
N PHE A 30 -3.21 -1.82 4.52
CA PHE A 30 -4.66 -1.95 4.67
C PHE A 30 -5.20 -3.08 3.80
N ILE A 31 -4.80 -3.16 2.52
CA ILE A 31 -5.19 -4.27 1.65
C ILE A 31 -4.74 -5.60 2.25
N ARG A 32 -3.48 -5.72 2.68
CA ARG A 32 -2.93 -6.94 3.31
C ARG A 32 -3.69 -7.32 4.58
N TYR A 33 -4.04 -6.35 5.41
CA TYR A 33 -4.80 -6.53 6.65
C TYR A 33 -6.22 -7.01 6.35
N PHE A 34 -6.91 -6.35 5.42
CA PHE A 34 -8.24 -6.75 4.96
C PHE A 34 -8.23 -8.12 4.30
N PHE A 35 -7.27 -8.42 3.43
CA PHE A 35 -7.13 -9.74 2.82
C PHE A 35 -6.89 -10.82 3.87
N ARG A 36 -6.09 -10.57 4.92
CA ARG A 36 -5.95 -11.50 6.05
C ARG A 36 -7.26 -11.74 6.79
N LYS A 37 -8.05 -10.68 6.99
CA LYS A 37 -9.33 -10.77 7.68
C LYS A 37 -10.39 -11.47 6.84
N MET A 38 -10.42 -11.17 5.54
CA MET A 38 -11.24 -11.84 4.54
C MET A 38 -10.80 -13.29 4.35
N GLU A 39 -9.52 -13.65 4.45
CA GLU A 39 -9.06 -15.05 4.45
C GLU A 39 -9.65 -15.81 5.65
N GLU A 40 -9.67 -15.21 6.84
CA GLU A 40 -10.29 -15.83 8.02
C GLU A 40 -11.80 -16.06 7.81
N GLU A 41 -12.50 -15.09 7.21
CA GLU A 41 -13.94 -15.21 6.91
C GLU A 41 -14.22 -16.16 5.74
N THR A 42 -13.44 -16.11 4.67
CA THR A 42 -13.57 -17.00 3.52
C THR A 42 -13.15 -18.42 3.85
N LEU A 43 -12.19 -18.66 4.73
CA LEU A 43 -11.92 -20.01 5.26
C LEU A 43 -13.12 -20.53 6.07
N ALA A 44 -13.79 -19.67 6.84
CA ALA A 44 -15.01 -20.03 7.56
C ALA A 44 -16.21 -20.27 6.62
N GLU A 45 -16.34 -19.49 5.55
CA GLU A 45 -17.37 -19.68 4.52
C GLU A 45 -17.08 -20.88 3.61
N GLN A 46 -15.82 -21.09 3.20
CA GLN A 46 -15.39 -22.25 2.40
C GLN A 46 -15.55 -23.54 3.22
N GLN A 47 -15.32 -23.52 4.54
CA GLN A 47 -15.64 -24.66 5.40
C GLN A 47 -17.15 -24.90 5.55
N LYS A 48 -17.98 -23.85 5.55
CA LYS A 48 -19.44 -24.00 5.53
C LYS A 48 -19.96 -24.47 4.17
N ALA A 49 -19.37 -24.03 3.06
CA ALA A 49 -19.76 -24.43 1.71
C ALA A 49 -19.31 -25.86 1.36
N LYS A 50 -18.31 -26.40 2.08
CA LYS A 50 -17.77 -27.75 1.88
C LYS A 50 -18.35 -28.78 2.87
N LYS A 51 -19.28 -28.40 3.75
CA LYS A 51 -19.96 -29.26 4.72
C LYS A 51 -21.42 -29.44 4.33
#